data_AF-A0A2S2QTN3-F1
#
_entry.id   AF-A0A2S2QTN3-F1
#
_cell.length_a   1.000
_cell.length_b   1.000
_cell.length_c   1.000
_cell.angle_alpha   90.00
_cell.angle_beta   90.00
_cell.angle_gamma   90.00
#
_symmetry.space_group_name_H-M   'P 1'
#
loop_
_entity.id
_entity.type
_entity.pdbx_description
1 polymer ?
#
loop_
_entity_poly.entity_id
_entity_poly.type
_entity_poly.pdbx_seq_one_letter_code
_entity_poly.pdbx_strand_id
1 'polypeptide(L)'
;MAQSMDCSVCNIRFAELDIPIKCNSCSLPVHSKCTKLSAMELKCLGMKNGSLKYFCDACDQGLKELPELKAMLRKLLFEVESLKNSHTQNTAGTQFDSEVIINEINERNKRASNLILYNINESDSTQSDLRIIH
;
A
#
# COMPACT_ATOMS: atom_id res chain seq x y z
N MET A 1 1.48 -24.65 -32.22
CA MET A 1 1.98 -24.51 -30.84
C MET A 1 2.57 -25.85 -30.44
N ALA A 2 3.89 -25.94 -30.26
CA ALA A 2 4.54 -27.20 -29.92
C ALA A 2 4.05 -27.66 -28.54
N GLN A 3 3.36 -28.80 -28.48
CA GLN A 3 3.06 -29.44 -27.21
C GLN A 3 4.39 -29.95 -26.64
N SER A 4 4.80 -29.40 -25.51
CA SER A 4 5.96 -29.92 -24.78
C SER A 4 5.69 -31.39 -24.45
N MET A 5 6.59 -32.26 -24.91
CA MET A 5 6.59 -33.70 -24.62
C MET A 5 7.39 -34.01 -23.35
N ASP A 6 7.66 -32.99 -22.53
CA ASP A 6 8.49 -33.11 -21.34
C ASP A 6 7.63 -32.91 -20.10
N CYS A 7 7.90 -33.72 -19.07
CA CYS A 7 7.21 -33.64 -17.80
C CYS A 7 7.60 -32.36 -17.05
N SER A 8 6.61 -31.58 -16.60
CA SER A 8 6.85 -30.28 -15.96
C SER A 8 7.54 -30.31 -14.59
N VAL A 9 7.74 -31.51 -14.03
CA VAL A 9 8.39 -31.71 -12.72
C VAL A 9 9.85 -32.12 -12.87
N CYS A 10 10.14 -33.12 -13.71
CA CYS A 10 11.51 -33.63 -13.90
C CYS A 10 12.18 -33.16 -15.19
N ASN A 11 11.46 -32.47 -16.08
CA ASN A 11 11.93 -32.03 -17.41
C ASN A 11 12.47 -33.18 -18.29
N ILE A 12 12.03 -34.40 -18.03
CA ILE A 12 12.34 -35.58 -18.86
C ILE A 12 11.20 -35.81 -19.83
N ARG A 13 11.55 -36.17 -21.06
CA ARG A 13 10.62 -36.51 -22.15
C ARG A 13 9.83 -37.78 -21.84
N PHE A 14 8.54 -37.79 -22.14
CA PHE A 14 7.68 -38.97 -22.02
C PHE A 14 8.14 -40.09 -22.98
N ALA A 15 8.14 -41.34 -22.51
CA ALA A 15 8.32 -42.50 -23.38
C ALA A 15 7.05 -42.75 -24.24
N GLU A 16 7.17 -43.53 -25.31
CA GLU A 16 6.04 -43.82 -26.23
C GLU A 16 4.81 -44.45 -25.54
N LEU A 17 5.01 -45.12 -24.41
CA LEU A 17 3.95 -45.78 -23.63
C LEU A 17 3.49 -44.98 -22.41
N ASP A 18 4.11 -43.85 -22.10
CA ASP A 18 3.74 -43.05 -20.95
C ASP A 18 2.46 -42.25 -21.24
N ILE A 19 1.48 -42.37 -20.34
CA ILE A 19 0.26 -41.56 -20.38
C ILE A 19 0.48 -40.34 -19.47
N PRO A 20 0.63 -39.13 -20.01
CA PRO A 20 0.85 -37.94 -19.21
C PRO A 20 -0.42 -37.56 -18.44
N ILE A 21 -0.26 -37.25 -17.16
CA ILE A 21 -1.33 -36.70 -16.33
C ILE A 21 -1.27 -35.19 -16.45
N LYS A 22 -2.40 -34.56 -16.78
CA LYS A 22 -2.48 -33.11 -16.97
C LYS A 22 -3.05 -32.44 -15.73
N CYS A 23 -2.37 -31.41 -15.25
CA CYS A 23 -2.94 -30.53 -14.22
C CYS A 23 -4.21 -29.85 -14.74
N ASN A 24 -5.30 -29.86 -13.97
CA ASN A 24 -6.56 -29.24 -14.36
C ASN A 24 -6.51 -27.70 -14.41
N SER A 25 -5.48 -27.08 -13.84
CA SER A 25 -5.28 -25.62 -13.86
C SER A 25 -4.33 -25.19 -14.97
N CYS A 26 -3.07 -25.61 -14.94
CA CYS A 26 -2.07 -25.18 -15.92
C CYS A 26 -1.97 -26.05 -17.17
N SER A 27 -2.70 -27.18 -17.23
CA SER A 27 -2.67 -28.15 -18.34
C SER A 27 -1.31 -28.76 -18.67
N LEU A 28 -0.30 -28.51 -17.83
CA LEU A 28 1.05 -29.05 -18.00
C LEU A 28 1.06 -30.57 -17.76
N PRO A 29 1.79 -31.33 -18.58
CA PRO A 29 1.87 -32.77 -18.47
C PRO A 29 2.88 -33.20 -17.39
N VAL A 30 2.54 -34.23 -16.63
CA VAL A 30 3.35 -34.78 -15.54
C VAL A 30 3.35 -36.30 -15.61
N HIS A 31 4.50 -36.93 -15.35
CA HIS A 31 4.56 -38.39 -15.18
C HIS A 31 3.74 -38.84 -13.98
N SER A 32 3.11 -40.01 -14.07
CA SER A 32 2.45 -40.68 -12.94
C SER A 32 3.34 -40.80 -11.70
N LYS A 33 4.64 -41.02 -11.89
CA LYS A 33 5.64 -41.07 -10.81
C LYS A 33 5.97 -39.69 -10.21
N CYS A 34 5.78 -38.62 -10.98
CA CYS A 34 6.10 -37.25 -10.58
C CYS A 34 4.93 -36.53 -9.92
N THR A 35 3.71 -37.07 -9.95
CA THR A 35 2.53 -36.47 -9.31
C THR A 35 2.45 -36.70 -7.81
N LYS A 36 3.29 -37.60 -7.25
CA LYS A 36 3.23 -38.07 -5.86
C LYS A 36 1.91 -38.77 -5.49
N LEU A 37 1.09 -39.11 -6.48
CA LEU A 37 -0.14 -39.87 -6.27
C LEU A 37 0.15 -41.36 -6.17
N SER A 38 -0.58 -42.04 -5.30
CA SER A 38 -0.58 -43.50 -5.21
C SER A 38 -1.23 -44.14 -6.45
N ALA A 39 -0.92 -45.42 -6.69
CA ALA A 39 -1.53 -46.18 -7.79
C ALA A 39 -3.07 -46.22 -7.71
N MET A 40 -3.64 -46.19 -6.50
CA MET A 40 -5.09 -46.15 -6.29
C MET A 40 -5.66 -44.79 -6.74
N GLU A 41 -5.04 -43.68 -6.33
CA GLU A 41 -5.49 -42.33 -6.71
C GLU A 41 -5.39 -42.11 -8.22
N LEU A 42 -4.30 -42.60 -8.83
CA LEU A 42 -4.12 -42.59 -10.28
C LEU A 42 -5.22 -43.37 -11.00
N LYS A 43 -5.59 -44.55 -10.49
CA LYS A 43 -6.68 -45.35 -11.03
C LYS A 43 -8.01 -44.60 -10.92
N CYS A 44 -8.28 -43.98 -9.77
CA CYS A 44 -9.48 -43.18 -9.54
C CYS A 44 -9.57 -41.97 -10.48
N LEU A 45 -8.46 -41.27 -10.74
CA LEU A 45 -8.40 -40.16 -11.71
C LEU A 45 -8.69 -40.61 -13.15
N GLY A 46 -8.29 -41.83 -13.52
CA GLY A 46 -8.56 -42.41 -14.83
C GLY A 46 -10.00 -42.90 -15.02
N MET A 47 -10.79 -43.00 -13.94
CA MET A 47 -12.21 -43.34 -14.05
C MET A 47 -12.98 -42.16 -14.65
N LYS A 48 -14.00 -42.43 -15.47
CA LYS A 48 -14.85 -41.43 -16.16
C LYS A 48 -15.72 -40.57 -15.22
N ASN A 49 -15.34 -40.46 -13.96
CA ASN A 49 -16.06 -39.71 -12.94
C ASN A 49 -15.41 -38.32 -12.87
N GLY A 50 -15.93 -37.37 -13.65
CA GLY A 50 -15.36 -36.02 -13.81
C GLY A 50 -15.33 -35.14 -12.56
N SER A 51 -15.56 -35.71 -11.38
CA SER A 51 -15.48 -35.03 -10.08
C SER A 51 -14.04 -34.91 -9.57
N LEU A 52 -13.15 -35.83 -9.93
CA LEU A 52 -11.77 -35.81 -9.45
C LEU A 52 -10.92 -34.90 -10.33
N LYS A 53 -10.17 -34.01 -9.68
CA LYS A 53 -9.24 -33.07 -10.33
C LYS A 53 -7.85 -33.28 -9.75
N TYR A 54 -6.87 -33.27 -10.63
CA TYR A 54 -5.46 -33.23 -10.27
C TYR A 54 -4.92 -31.82 -10.43
N PHE A 55 -4.23 -31.33 -9.40
CA PHE A 55 -3.47 -30.08 -9.44
C PHE A 55 -2.02 -30.40 -9.14
N CYS A 56 -1.09 -29.85 -9.93
CA CYS A 56 0.33 -29.93 -9.58
C CYS A 56 0.61 -29.08 -8.33
N ASP A 57 1.71 -29.37 -7.65
CA ASP A 57 2.10 -28.70 -6.40
C ASP A 57 2.04 -27.17 -6.49
N ALA A 58 2.49 -26.58 -7.60
CA ALA A 58 2.47 -25.13 -7.80
C ALA A 58 1.04 -24.57 -7.87
N CYS A 59 0.13 -25.27 -8.57
CA CYS A 59 -1.26 -24.85 -8.67
C CYS A 59 -2.01 -25.07 -7.34
N ASP A 60 -1.77 -26.19 -6.66
CA ASP A 60 -2.36 -26.48 -5.35
C ASP A 60 -1.93 -25.44 -4.30
N GLN A 61 -0.63 -25.11 -4.27
CA GLN A 61 -0.10 -24.06 -3.40
C GLN A 61 -0.70 -22.69 -3.73
N GLY A 62 -0.77 -22.32 -5.02
CA GLY A 62 -1.37 -21.06 -5.43
C GLY A 62 -2.85 -20.94 -5.02
N LEU A 63 -3.62 -22.02 -5.07
CA LEU A 63 -5.01 -22.03 -4.61
C LEU A 63 -5.14 -21.83 -3.09
N LYS A 64 -4.16 -22.28 -2.30
CA LYS A 64 -4.11 -22.09 -0.85
C LYS A 64 -3.70 -20.67 -0.46
N GLU A 65 -2.80 -20.04 -1.22
CA GLU A 65 -2.28 -18.69 -0.95
C GLU A 65 -3.22 -17.57 -1.46
N LEU A 66 -4.01 -17.86 -2.51
CA LEU A 66 -4.95 -16.90 -3.13
C LEU A 66 -5.91 -16.20 -2.14
N PRO A 67 -6.56 -16.91 -1.20
CA PRO A 67 -7.43 -16.28 -0.21
C PRO A 67 -6.69 -15.29 0.70
N GLU A 68 -5.49 -15.63 1.15
CA GLU A 68 -4.67 -14.78 2.02
C GLU A 68 -4.21 -13.53 1.27
N LEU A 69 -3.72 -13.69 0.03
CA LEU A 69 -3.36 -12.57 -0.83
C LEU A 69 -4.54 -11.61 -1.05
N LYS A 70 -5.74 -12.16 -1.30
CA LYS A 70 -6.97 -11.38 -1.45
C LYS A 70 -7.33 -10.61 -0.18
N ALA A 71 -7.11 -11.20 1.00
CA ALA A 71 -7.35 -10.54 2.28
C ALA A 71 -6.36 -9.38 2.50
N MET A 72 -5.07 -9.60 2.22
CA MET A 72 -4.05 -8.55 2.30
C MET A 72 -4.34 -7.39 1.35
N LEU A 73 -4.73 -7.69 0.10
CA LEU A 73 -5.08 -6.66 -0.88
C LEU A 73 -6.27 -5.80 -0.41
N ARG A 74 -7.31 -6.43 0.15
CA ARG A 74 -8.47 -5.71 0.71
C ARG A 74 -8.08 -4.82 1.88
N LYS A 75 -7.23 -5.32 2.79
CA LYS A 75 -6.72 -4.54 3.92
C LYS A 75 -5.94 -3.32 3.43
N LEU A 76 -5.05 -3.52 2.45
CA LEU A 76 -4.26 -2.44 1.88
C LEU A 76 -5.15 -1.39 1.18
N LEU A 77 -6.15 -1.81 0.41
CA LEU A 77 -7.11 -0.89 -0.23
C LEU A 77 -7.85 -0.04 0.82
N PHE A 78 -8.28 -0.66 1.92
CA PHE A 78 -8.92 0.04 3.03
C PHE A 78 -7.98 1.04 3.71
N GLU A 79 -6.73 0.66 3.96
CA GLU A 79 -5.72 1.56 4.55
C GLU A 79 -5.42 2.76 3.65
N VAL A 80 -5.29 2.55 2.34
CA VAL A 80 -5.07 3.63 1.36
C VAL A 80 -6.27 4.59 1.32
N GLU A 81 -7.49 4.06 1.34
CA GLU A 81 -8.71 4.89 1.36
C GLU A 81 -8.82 5.69 2.67
N SER A 82 -8.55 5.05 3.81
CA SER A 82 -8.50 5.71 5.11
C SER A 82 -7.46 6.83 5.14
N LEU A 83 -6.26 6.60 4.59
CA LEU A 83 -5.20 7.60 4.52
C LEU A 83 -5.62 8.79 3.65
N LYS A 84 -6.21 8.55 2.47
CA LYS A 84 -6.73 9.63 1.61
C LYS A 84 -7.79 10.48 2.33
N ASN A 85 -8.68 9.84 3.08
CA ASN A 85 -9.74 10.54 3.83
C ASN A 85 -9.19 11.29 5.05
N SER A 86 -8.11 10.83 5.67
CA SER A 86 -7.45 11.55 6.75
C SER A 86 -6.80 12.86 6.28
N HIS A 87 -6.30 12.90 5.04
CA HIS A 87 -5.69 14.11 4.48
C HIS A 87 -6.74 15.19 4.18
N THR A 88 -7.92 14.80 3.68
CA THR A 88 -9.02 15.74 3.42
C THR A 88 -9.63 16.32 4.70
N GLN A 89 -9.62 15.58 5.81
CA GLN A 89 -10.10 16.09 7.10
C GLN A 89 -9.12 17.06 7.78
N ASN A 90 -7.81 16.85 7.63
CA ASN A 90 -6.81 17.76 8.22
C ASN A 90 -6.66 19.08 7.47
N THR A 91 -7.03 19.14 6.19
CA THR A 91 -7.08 20.42 5.42
C THR A 91 -8.33 21.26 5.71
N ALA A 92 -9.37 20.69 6.34
CA ALA A 92 -10.60 21.42 6.65
C ALA A 92 -10.57 22.12 8.02
N GLY A 93 -9.61 21.78 8.91
CA GLY A 93 -9.64 22.19 10.32
C GLY A 93 -8.44 22.97 10.85
N THR A 94 -7.34 23.08 10.11
CA THR A 94 -6.14 23.77 10.60
C THR A 94 -5.39 24.43 9.45
N GLN A 95 -6.04 25.40 8.80
CA GLN A 95 -5.28 26.49 8.20
C GLN A 95 -4.80 27.37 9.36
N PHE A 96 -3.71 26.96 10.02
CA PHE A 96 -2.90 27.91 10.78
C PHE A 96 -2.39 28.91 9.75
N ASP A 97 -3.13 30.01 9.62
CA ASP A 97 -2.88 31.00 8.61
C ASP A 97 -1.53 31.65 8.89
N SER A 98 -0.52 31.18 8.17
CA SER A 98 0.85 31.67 8.32
C SER A 98 0.91 33.16 8.06
N GLU A 99 -0.02 33.69 7.27
CA GLU A 99 -0.16 35.12 7.00
C GLU A 99 -0.56 35.92 8.25
N VAL A 100 -1.42 35.37 9.11
CA VAL A 100 -1.78 36.00 10.40
C VAL A 100 -0.57 36.07 11.33
N ILE A 101 0.22 35.00 11.41
CA ILE A 101 1.43 34.97 12.24
C ILE A 101 2.47 35.97 11.72
N ILE A 102 2.68 36.01 10.40
CA ILE A 102 3.62 36.94 9.76
C ILE A 102 3.18 38.38 9.98
N ASN A 103 1.88 38.68 9.83
CA ASN A 103 1.35 40.03 10.04
C ASN A 103 1.48 40.49 11.49
N GLU A 104 1.18 39.62 12.47
CA GLU A 104 1.33 39.95 13.90
C GLU A 104 2.80 40.20 14.28
N ILE A 105 3.73 39.38 13.77
CA ILE A 105 5.17 39.60 14.01
C ILE A 105 5.64 40.92 13.41
N ASN A 106 5.17 41.25 12.20
CA ASN A 106 5.52 42.50 11.54
C ASN A 106 4.96 43.72 12.31
N GLU A 107 3.73 43.64 12.81
CA GLU A 107 3.12 44.69 13.64
C GLU A 107 3.81 44.86 15.01
N ARG A 108 4.34 43.79 15.60
CA ARG A 108 5.18 43.90 16.80
C ARG A 108 6.51 44.57 16.50
N ASN A 109 7.17 44.21 15.41
CA ASN A 109 8.43 44.82 15.00
C ASN A 109 8.27 46.32 14.67
N LYS A 110 7.19 46.71 13.98
CA LYS A 110 6.89 48.14 13.73
C LYS A 110 6.73 48.93 15.03
N ARG A 111 6.08 48.35 16.03
CA ARG A 111 5.85 49.00 17.33
C ARG A 111 6.97 48.78 18.34
N ALA A 112 8.00 47.98 18.02
CA ALA A 112 9.07 47.64 18.94
C ALA A 112 9.91 48.85 19.38
N SER A 113 9.88 49.94 18.61
CA SER A 113 10.56 51.20 18.94
C SER A 113 9.64 52.25 19.58
N ASN A 114 8.36 51.93 19.80
CA ASN A 114 7.43 52.84 20.45
C ASN A 114 7.62 52.76 21.98
N LEU A 115 8.15 53.82 22.56
CA LEU A 115 8.24 53.98 24.01
C LEU A 115 6.90 54.50 24.55
N ILE A 116 6.20 53.68 25.33
CA ILE A 116 5.04 54.11 26.10
C ILE A 116 5.53 54.39 27.52
N LEU A 117 5.54 55.66 27.90
CA LEU A 117 5.89 56.09 29.26
C LEU A 117 4.62 56.15 30.10
N TYR A 118 4.44 55.19 30.99
CA TYR A 118 3.28 55.13 31.89
C TYR A 118 3.53 56.01 33.13
N ASN A 119 2.49 56.69 33.61
CA ASN A 119 2.53 57.54 34.81
C ASN A 119 3.45 58.79 34.70
N ILE A 120 3.60 59.33 33.49
CA ILE A 120 4.15 60.65 33.25
C ILE A 120 3.00 61.57 32.87
N ASN A 121 2.88 62.70 33.55
CA ASN A 121 1.91 63.73 33.17
C ASN A 121 2.32 64.30 31.80
N GLU A 122 1.36 64.36 30.87
CA GLU A 122 1.58 64.99 29.56
C GLU A 122 2.05 66.44 29.77
N SER A 123 3.11 66.84 29.06
CA SER A 123 3.62 68.20 29.16
C SER A 123 2.66 69.14 28.42
N ASP A 124 2.07 70.10 29.13
CA ASP A 124 1.30 71.18 28.50
C ASP A 124 2.21 71.93 27.53
N SER A 125 1.88 71.87 26.23
CA SER A 125 2.71 72.35 25.13
C SER A 125 2.78 73.88 24.99
N THR A 126 2.68 74.62 26.10
CA THR A 126 2.79 76.09 26.12
C THR A 126 4.17 76.61 26.55
N GLN A 127 5.13 75.74 26.86
CA GLN A 127 6.53 76.12 27.12
C GLN A 127 7.52 75.21 26.38
N SER A 128 7.59 75.35 25.06
CA SER A 128 8.58 74.66 24.24
C SER A 128 9.61 75.64 23.66
N ASP A 129 10.48 76.20 24.51
CA ASP A 129 11.68 76.93 24.06
C ASP A 129 12.86 76.88 25.06
N LEU A 130 12.99 75.81 25.84
CA LEU A 130 14.24 75.48 26.53
C LEU A 130 14.78 74.17 25.98
N ARG A 131 15.46 74.28 24.83
CA ARG A 131 16.33 73.21 24.34
C ARG A 131 17.50 73.06 25.31
N ILE A 132 17.70 71.86 25.83
CA ILE A 132 18.88 71.49 26.61
C ILE A 132 20.08 71.55 25.66
N ILE A 133 20.96 72.53 25.88
CA ILE A 133 22.26 72.64 25.23
C ILE A 133 23.21 71.71 25.99
N HIS A 134 23.83 70.78 25.28
CA HIS A 134 24.99 70.03 25.75
C HIS A 134 26.23 70.49 25.01
#